data_AF-A0A174K606-F1
#
_entry.id   AF-A0A174K606-F1
#
_cell.length_a   1.000
_cell.length_b   1.000
_cell.length_c   1.000
_cell.angle_alpha   90.00
_cell.angle_beta   90.00
_cell.angle_gamma   90.00
#
_symmetry.space_group_name_H-M   'P 1'
#
loop_
_entity.id
_entity.type
_entity.pdbx_description
1 polymer ?
#
loop_
_entity_poly.entity_id
_entity_poly.type
_entity_poly.pdbx_seq_one_letter_code
_entity_poly.pdbx_strand_id
1 'polypeptide(L)' 'MIKKVIYSLVFIVSVFLVIKGNAIHGYKGLFIMLVGLTCLLAELYLYNRKYQ' A
#
# COMPACT_ATOMS: atom_id res chain seq x y z
N MET A 1 10.56 -16.53 -6.89
CA MET A 1 10.81 -16.11 -5.50
C MET A 1 10.89 -14.60 -5.36
N ILE A 2 11.75 -13.93 -6.14
CA ILE A 2 11.97 -12.47 -6.14
C ILE A 2 10.67 -11.64 -6.26
N LYS A 3 9.75 -11.99 -7.18
CA LYS A 3 8.47 -11.26 -7.31
C LYS A 3 7.63 -11.26 -6.03
N LYS A 4 7.65 -12.37 -5.26
CA LYS A 4 6.93 -12.45 -3.98
C LYS A 4 7.58 -11.54 -2.93
N VAL A 5 8.91 -11.48 -2.90
CA VAL A 5 9.67 -10.60 -2.00
C VAL A 5 9.36 -9.13 -2.31
N ILE A 6 9.28 -8.77 -3.60
CA ILE A 6 8.93 -7.41 -4.02
C ILE A 6 7.52 -7.03 -3.54
N TYR A 7 6.52 -7.88 -3.76
CA TYR A 7 5.16 -7.63 -3.25
C TYR A 7 5.13 -7.52 -1.73
N SER A 8 5.86 -8.38 -1.00
CA SER A 8 5.92 -8.23 0.46
C SER A 8 6.54 -6.91 0.91
N LEU A 9 7.56 -6.39 0.21
CA LEU A 9 8.14 -5.08 0.51
C LEU A 9 7.19 -3.94 0.19
N VAL A 10 6.51 -3.99 -0.97
CA VAL A 10 5.53 -2.99 -1.37
C VAL A 10 4.36 -2.96 -0.39
N PHE A 11 3.88 -4.11 0.06
CA PHE A 11 2.89 -4.20 1.13
C PHE A 11 3.32 -3.48 2.42
N ILE A 12 4.53 -3.78 2.92
CA ILE A 12 5.06 -3.17 4.16
C ILE A 12 5.16 -1.65 4.00
N VAL A 13 5.70 -1.16 2.88
CA VAL A 13 5.81 0.27 2.60
C VAL A 13 4.42 0.92 2.53
N SER A 14 3.45 0.25 1.92
CA SER A 14 2.07 0.76 1.78
C SER A 14 1.38 0.88 3.14
N VAL A 15 1.51 -0.13 4.00
CA VAL A 15 1.01 -0.07 5.38
C VAL A 15 1.70 1.05 6.17
N PHE A 16 3.02 1.18 6.02
CA PHE A 16 3.78 2.25 6.68
C PHE A 16 3.31 3.64 6.24
N LEU A 17 3.02 3.84 4.94
CA LEU A 17 2.47 5.10 4.43
C LEU A 17 1.12 5.42 5.07
N VAL A 18 0.21 4.45 5.20
CA VAL A 18 -1.08 4.67 5.88
C VAL A 18 -0.88 5.08 7.34
N ILE A 19 -0.02 4.37 8.08
CA ILE A 19 0.25 4.67 9.49
C ILE A 19 0.90 6.05 9.64
N LYS A 20 1.89 6.39 8.80
CA LYS A 20 2.57 7.69 8.83
C LYS A 20 1.65 8.82 8.40
N GLY A 21 0.81 8.60 7.39
CA GLY A 21 -0.18 9.57 6.94
C GLY A 21 -1.17 9.92 8.04
N ASN A 22 -1.62 8.92 8.82
CA ASN A 22 -2.50 9.14 9.97
C ASN A 22 -1.83 9.95 11.09
N ALA A 23 -0.51 9.85 11.24
CA ALA A 23 0.24 10.66 12.23
C ALA A 23 0.47 12.11 11.78
N ILE A 24 0.21 12.46 10.52
CA ILE A 24 0.38 13.80 9.96
C ILE A 24 -0.99 14.48 9.87
N HIS A 25 -1.14 15.66 10.47
CA HIS A 25 -2.40 16.38 10.45
C HIS A 25 -2.64 17.10 9.12
N GLY A 26 -3.92 17.22 8.73
CA GLY A 26 -4.35 17.95 7.54
C GLY A 26 -4.24 17.18 6.22
N TYR A 27 -4.46 17.89 5.11
CA TYR A 27 -4.56 17.29 3.78
C TYR A 27 -3.32 16.52 3.32
N LYS A 28 -2.14 16.90 3.81
CA LYS A 28 -0.90 16.17 3.51
C LYS A 28 -0.93 14.76 4.07
N GLY A 29 -1.39 14.57 5.31
CA GLY A 29 -1.54 13.24 5.91
C GLY A 29 -2.59 12.41 5.19
N LEU A 30 -3.72 13.02 4.85
CA LEU A 30 -4.77 12.39 4.04
C LEU A 30 -4.24 11.90 2.69
N PHE A 31 -3.48 12.74 1.97
CA PHE A 31 -2.89 12.36 0.69
C PHE A 31 -1.94 11.17 0.84
N ILE A 32 -1.08 11.16 1.87
CA ILE A 32 -0.16 10.05 2.14
C ILE A 32 -0.94 8.75 2.43
N MET A 33 -2.03 8.83 3.20
CA MET A 33 -2.91 7.69 3.46
C MET A 33 -3.54 7.16 2.17
N LEU A 34 -4.04 8.03 1.30
CA LEU A 34 -4.66 7.65 0.02
C LEU A 34 -3.67 6.96 -0.92
N VAL A 35 -2.42 7.43 -0.96
CA VAL A 35 -1.35 6.77 -1.73
C VAL A 35 -1.09 5.36 -1.18
N GLY A 36 -0.93 5.22 0.15
CA GLY A 36 -0.74 3.91 0.78
C GLY A 36 -1.90 2.95 0.52
N LEU A 37 -3.14 3.43 0.65
CA LEU A 37 -4.35 2.66 0.35
C LEU A 37 -4.43 2.22 -1.11
N THR A 38 -4.10 3.11 -2.04
CA THR A 38 -4.13 2.80 -3.48
C THR A 38 -3.13 1.70 -3.83
N CYS A 39 -1.94 1.71 -3.22
CA CYS A 39 -0.96 0.63 -3.38
C CYS A 39 -1.48 -0.70 -2.82
N LEU A 40 -2.12 -0.71 -1.64
CA LEU A 40 -2.72 -1.93 -1.08
C LEU A 40 -3.82 -2.50 -1.97
N LEU A 41 -4.69 -1.64 -2.51
CA LEU A 41 -5.74 -2.05 -3.45
C LEU A 41 -5.16 -2.61 -4.75
N ALA A 42 -4.09 -2.00 -5.28
CA ALA A 42 -3.41 -2.51 -6.46
C ALA A 42 -2.79 -3.89 -6.22
N GLU A 43 -2.18 -4.12 -5.06
CA GLU A 43 -1.65 -5.45 -4.71
C GLU A 43 -2.77 -6.48 -4.57
N LEU A 44 -3.87 -6.13 -3.92
CA LEU A 44 -5.03 -7.01 -3.79
C LEU A 44 -5.62 -7.36 -5.16
N TYR A 45 -5.73 -6.37 -6.05
CA TYR A 45 -6.18 -6.58 -7.42
C TYR A 45 -5.24 -7.53 -8.19
N LEU A 46 -3.93 -7.31 -8.12
CA LEU A 46 -2.94 -8.17 -8.77
C LEU A 46 -2.94 -9.59 -8.21
N TYR A 47 -3.14 -9.74 -6.90
CA TYR A 47 -3.33 -11.03 -6.26
C TYR A 47 -4.58 -11.71 -6.81
N ASN A 48 -5.74 -11.07 -6.74
CA ASN A 48 -7.01 -11.65 -7.19
C ASN A 48 -6.98 -12.04 -8.68
N ARG A 49 -6.40 -11.20 -9.54
CA ARG A 49 -6.23 -11.50 -10.98
C ARG A 49 -5.41 -12.75 -11.25
N LYS A 50 -4.54 -13.17 -10.32
CA LYS A 50 -3.75 -14.39 -10.47
C LYS A 50 -4.54 -15.66 -10.15
N TYR A 51 -5.61 -15.55 -9.37
CA TYR A 51 -6.44 -16.69 -8.93
C TYR A 51 -7.79 -16.79 -9.65
N GLN A 52 -8.21 -15.75 -10.38
CA GLN A 52 -9.21 -15.86 -11.45
C GLN A 52 -8.55 -16.40 -12.73
#